data_AF-A0A7C7NPN0-F1
#
_entry.id   AF-A0A7C7NPN0-F1
#
_cell.length_a   1.000
_cell.length_b   1.000
_cell.length_c   1.000
_cell.angle_alpha   90.00
_cell.angle_beta   90.00
_cell.angle_gamma   90.00
#
_symmetry.space_group_name_H-M   'P 1'
#
loop_
_entity.id
_entity.type
_entity.pdbx_description
1 polymer ?
#
loop_
_entity_poly.entity_id
_entity_poly.type
_entity_poly.pdbx_seq_one_letter_code
_entity_poly.pdbx_strand_id
1 'polypeptide(L)'
;EVFSGHGNSEEYRDWRAVQKDEDGNITCPKPISSYTPSCWHAGEIVLKRCLDKGIEQSVCAERASLARKYYLEGGISGFHAISGASNEDWINAGQCTDCFLPSFNYRPGGSAQYALALSNTSEETPLRFRFGLIASSDNHSARPGTGYKEFSRGNMSDWWGFKSSLFRDLFTSSTDEQLPKPLPVNLNELSPFNRFEMERQSSFFYTGGLMAVHAESRDRNDIWNAFKERRVYGTSGKRILLSFKLINPPNSLDPLPMGSEVEMSEIPIFKVTTSGSLKQLPGCPDYSLLSLGSEEIERLCKGECYNPGNQRNLIEKIQIVRILPQLNSSETVGDLIEDNWLSINCQPNQEGCELTFSDPEFKELKRDAVYYVKVFQESESTINGKQLRCEYDEAGNCQKVDICLGDDREGTLLDECLSMSPALAWSSPIFIDFKKEQ
;
A
#
# COMPACT_ATOMS: atom_id res chain seq x y z
N GLU A 1 -2.40 3.08 -10.30
CA GLU A 1 -2.61 1.83 -9.55
C GLU A 1 -2.33 2.12 -8.09
N VAL A 2 -3.26 1.83 -7.20
CA VAL A 2 -3.13 2.08 -5.76
C VAL A 2 -2.83 0.81 -4.95
N PHE A 3 -3.07 -0.37 -5.53
CA PHE A 3 -2.83 -1.65 -4.86
C PHE A 3 -2.52 -2.75 -5.87
N SER A 4 -1.53 -3.57 -5.55
CA SER A 4 -1.19 -4.81 -6.27
C SER A 4 -0.62 -5.85 -5.32
N GLY A 5 -0.07 -6.96 -5.85
CA GLY A 5 0.68 -7.92 -5.05
C GLY A 5 1.88 -7.31 -4.32
N HIS A 6 2.33 -6.12 -4.72
CA HIS A 6 3.41 -5.37 -4.09
C HIS A 6 2.95 -4.39 -3.00
N GLY A 7 1.65 -4.34 -2.70
CA GLY A 7 1.07 -3.54 -1.62
C GLY A 7 0.41 -2.24 -2.05
N ASN A 8 -0.11 -1.55 -1.04
CA ASN A 8 -0.81 -0.28 -1.14
C ASN A 8 0.16 0.89 -1.37
N SER A 9 -0.23 1.81 -2.26
CA SER A 9 0.43 3.07 -2.59
C SER A 9 -0.52 4.28 -2.51
N GLU A 10 -1.68 4.12 -1.88
CA GLU A 10 -2.67 5.19 -1.76
C GLU A 10 -2.28 6.25 -0.72
N GLU A 11 -1.88 5.82 0.47
CA GLU A 11 -1.85 6.65 1.68
C GLU A 11 -0.64 7.59 1.77
N TYR A 12 -0.86 8.84 2.12
CA TYR A 12 0.23 9.78 2.41
C TYR A 12 0.56 9.83 3.91
N ARG A 13 1.82 10.12 4.23
CA ARG A 13 2.34 10.40 5.56
C ARG A 13 3.43 11.48 5.47
N ASP A 14 3.56 12.31 6.50
CA ASP A 14 4.48 13.45 6.46
C ASP A 14 5.96 13.12 6.69
N TRP A 15 6.27 11.88 7.08
CA TRP A 15 7.65 11.46 7.20
C TRP A 15 8.31 11.27 5.82
N ARG A 16 9.64 11.30 5.82
CA ARG A 16 10.47 10.99 4.65
C ARG A 16 11.53 9.98 5.05
N ALA A 17 11.85 9.07 4.15
CA ALA A 17 12.92 8.10 4.39
C ALA A 17 14.32 8.73 4.33
N VAL A 18 14.46 9.78 3.53
CA VAL A 18 15.64 10.62 3.40
C VAL A 18 15.21 12.07 3.24
N GLN A 19 16.03 13.01 3.71
CA GLN A 19 15.81 14.44 3.53
C GLN A 19 16.83 15.00 2.55
N LYS A 20 16.48 16.10 1.88
CA LYS A 20 17.43 16.91 1.10
C LYS A 20 17.59 18.25 1.83
N ASP A 21 18.82 18.68 2.05
CA ASP A 21 19.11 20.02 2.55
C ASP A 21 19.04 21.07 1.43
N GLU A 22 19.26 22.34 1.78
CA GLU A 22 19.21 23.48 0.85
C GLU A 22 20.24 23.37 -0.28
N ASP A 23 21.38 22.73 -0.02
CA ASP A 23 22.44 22.47 -0.99
C ASP A 23 22.16 21.22 -1.85
N GLY A 24 21.06 20.51 -1.58
CA GLY A 24 20.64 19.30 -2.28
C GLY A 24 21.31 18.02 -1.78
N ASN A 25 22.09 18.07 -0.69
CA ASN A 25 22.69 16.89 -0.10
C ASN A 25 21.64 16.05 0.61
N ILE A 26 21.80 14.73 0.51
CA ILE A 26 20.90 13.76 1.14
C ILE A 26 21.33 13.54 2.59
N THR A 27 20.39 13.69 3.51
CA THR A 27 20.60 13.47 4.95
C THR A 27 19.62 12.44 5.50
N CYS A 28 20.01 11.82 6.62
CA CYS A 28 19.21 10.82 7.30
C CYS A 28 18.32 11.51 8.34
N PRO A 29 16.98 11.48 8.18
CA PRO A 29 16.07 12.09 9.16
C PRO A 29 16.15 11.38 10.51
N LYS A 30 15.80 12.12 11.56
CA LYS A 30 15.57 11.53 12.89
C LYS A 30 14.29 10.69 12.88
N PRO A 31 14.20 9.63 13.69
CA PRO A 31 12.98 8.85 13.85
C PRO A 31 11.90 9.69 14.51
N ILE A 32 10.65 9.36 14.18
CA ILE A 32 9.45 9.89 14.82
C ILE A 32 8.64 8.71 15.36
N SER A 33 7.62 8.98 16.18
CA SER A 33 6.82 7.92 16.82
C SER A 33 6.20 6.92 15.83
N SER A 34 5.83 7.36 14.62
CA SER A 34 5.20 6.52 13.60
C SER A 34 6.17 5.93 12.57
N TYR A 35 7.45 6.32 12.57
CA TYR A 35 8.40 5.89 11.54
C TYR A 35 9.87 6.00 11.96
N THR A 36 10.59 4.89 11.79
CA THR A 36 12.05 4.82 11.96
C THR A 36 12.73 4.67 10.59
N PRO A 37 13.49 5.68 10.12
CA PRO A 37 14.26 5.56 8.88
C PRO A 37 15.32 4.46 8.97
N SER A 38 15.43 3.61 7.94
CA SER A 38 16.44 2.53 7.91
C SER A 38 17.86 3.06 8.05
N CYS A 39 18.19 4.21 7.44
CA CYS A 39 19.51 4.83 7.62
C CYS A 39 19.81 5.15 9.09
N TRP A 40 18.79 5.56 9.85
CA TRP A 40 18.95 5.91 11.26
C TRP A 40 19.20 4.65 12.09
N HIS A 41 18.38 3.64 11.84
CA HIS A 41 18.45 2.35 12.51
C HIS A 41 19.77 1.61 12.24
N ALA A 42 20.34 1.75 11.03
CA ALA A 42 21.69 1.29 10.72
C ALA A 42 22.74 1.84 11.71
N GLY A 43 22.61 3.12 12.06
CA GLY A 43 23.43 3.75 13.10
C GLY A 43 23.19 3.18 14.50
N GLU A 44 21.95 2.83 14.83
CA GLU A 44 21.60 2.24 16.13
C GLU A 44 22.17 0.82 16.28
N ILE A 45 22.13 0.01 15.22
CA ILE A 45 22.74 -1.33 15.20
C ILE A 45 24.25 -1.23 15.48
N VAL A 46 24.95 -0.33 14.78
CA VAL A 46 26.40 -0.12 14.97
C VAL A 46 26.72 0.44 16.35
N LEU A 47 25.92 1.40 16.84
CA LEU A 47 26.07 1.98 18.17
C LEU A 47 25.99 0.89 19.24
N LYS A 48 24.93 0.07 19.21
CA LYS A 48 24.72 -1.03 20.16
C LYS A 48 25.90 -2.00 20.14
N ARG A 49 26.27 -2.51 18.97
CA ARG A 49 27.41 -3.45 18.81
C ARG A 49 28.73 -2.86 19.30
N CYS A 50 28.94 -1.56 19.11
CA CYS A 50 30.15 -0.87 19.56
C CYS A 50 30.21 -0.75 21.08
N LEU A 51 29.09 -0.39 21.72
CA LEU A 51 28.99 -0.30 23.19
C LEU A 51 29.10 -1.68 23.85
N ASP A 52 28.51 -2.71 23.27
CA ASP A 52 28.62 -4.10 23.78
C ASP A 52 30.08 -4.61 23.77
N LYS A 53 30.95 -4.02 22.95
CA LYS A 53 32.40 -4.29 22.93
C LYS A 53 33.19 -3.43 23.93
N GLY A 54 32.53 -2.62 24.76
CA GLY A 54 33.16 -1.74 25.74
C GLY A 54 33.94 -0.57 25.13
N ILE A 55 33.62 -0.19 23.89
CA ILE A 55 34.24 0.97 23.24
C ILE A 55 33.61 2.25 23.78
N GLU A 56 34.39 3.32 23.82
CA GLU A 56 33.97 4.61 24.34
C GLU A 56 32.81 5.23 23.54
N GLN A 57 31.89 5.91 24.23
CA GLN A 57 30.63 6.42 23.70
C GLN A 57 30.81 7.39 22.53
N SER A 58 31.79 8.30 22.59
CA SER A 58 32.05 9.26 21.52
C SER A 58 32.52 8.56 20.24
N VAL A 59 33.39 7.54 20.36
CA VAL A 59 33.81 6.71 19.23
C VAL A 59 32.63 5.95 18.63
N CYS A 60 31.74 5.39 19.46
CA CYS A 60 30.57 4.69 18.97
C CYS A 60 29.56 5.62 18.29
N ALA A 61 29.41 6.86 18.77
CA ALA A 61 28.58 7.88 18.13
C ALA A 61 29.12 8.31 16.76
N GLU A 62 30.44 8.42 16.61
CA GLU A 62 31.08 8.67 15.31
C GLU A 62 30.82 7.51 14.33
N ARG A 63 30.97 6.26 14.78
CA ARG A 63 30.68 5.08 13.95
C ARG A 63 29.22 4.98 13.55
N ALA A 64 28.29 5.31 14.45
CA ALA A 64 26.86 5.37 14.14
C ALA A 64 26.54 6.44 13.08
N SER A 65 27.21 7.60 13.16
CA SER A 65 27.09 8.67 12.17
C SER A 65 27.65 8.25 10.81
N LEU A 66 28.78 7.55 10.80
CA LEU A 66 29.36 6.98 9.59
C LEU A 66 28.46 5.90 8.97
N ALA A 67 27.78 5.10 9.79
CA ALA A 67 26.85 4.07 9.33
C ALA A 67 25.66 4.67 8.60
N ARG A 68 25.09 5.75 9.13
CA ARG A 68 24.03 6.53 8.46
C ARG A 68 24.51 7.03 7.09
N LYS A 69 25.73 7.58 7.02
CA LYS A 69 26.33 8.06 5.79
C LYS A 69 26.49 6.95 4.75
N TYR A 70 27.12 5.83 5.11
CA TYR A 70 27.32 4.70 4.19
C TYR A 70 26.00 4.05 3.76
N TYR A 71 24.99 4.03 4.63
CA TYR A 71 23.64 3.59 4.24
C TYR A 71 23.07 4.49 3.13
N LEU A 72 23.16 5.82 3.28
CA LEU A 72 22.67 6.77 2.29
C LEU A 72 23.42 6.66 0.96
N GLU A 73 24.75 6.53 1.01
CA GLU A 73 25.60 6.33 -0.18
C GLU A 73 25.27 5.02 -0.91
N GLY A 74 24.91 3.96 -0.18
CA GLY A 74 24.46 2.68 -0.74
C GLY A 74 23.04 2.69 -1.32
N GLY A 75 22.24 3.73 -1.08
CA GLY A 75 20.88 3.86 -1.61
C GLY A 75 19.98 2.68 -1.23
N ILE A 76 19.38 2.02 -2.23
CA ILE A 76 18.53 0.82 -2.03
C ILE A 76 19.28 -0.35 -1.38
N SER A 77 20.61 -0.36 -1.50
CA SER A 77 21.50 -1.39 -0.96
C SER A 77 22.23 -0.93 0.31
N GLY A 78 21.77 0.17 0.93
CA GLY A 78 22.38 0.76 2.12
C GLY A 78 22.50 -0.20 3.31
N PHE A 79 21.63 -1.22 3.39
CA PHE A 79 21.68 -2.24 4.44
C PHE A 79 23.01 -3.03 4.44
N HIS A 80 23.71 -3.13 3.31
CA HIS A 80 25.05 -3.73 3.23
C HIS A 80 26.14 -2.94 3.95
N ALA A 81 25.87 -1.70 4.37
CA ALA A 81 26.81 -0.95 5.19
C ALA A 81 27.05 -1.61 6.56
N ILE A 82 26.16 -2.51 6.98
CA ILE A 82 26.15 -3.14 8.30
C ILE A 82 26.47 -4.63 8.15
N SER A 83 27.74 -4.97 8.26
CA SER A 83 28.24 -6.35 8.13
C SER A 83 27.64 -7.26 9.20
N GLY A 84 27.18 -8.46 8.80
CA GLY A 84 26.58 -9.45 9.70
C GLY A 84 25.23 -9.02 10.31
N ALA A 85 24.54 -8.02 9.76
CA ALA A 85 23.18 -7.69 10.17
C ALA A 85 22.20 -8.78 9.72
N SER A 86 21.46 -9.34 10.67
CA SER A 86 20.33 -10.23 10.36
C SER A 86 19.14 -9.42 9.82
N ASN A 87 18.15 -10.07 9.20
CA ASN A 87 16.93 -9.36 8.79
C ASN A 87 16.12 -8.89 10.00
N GLU A 88 16.19 -9.64 11.09
CA GLU A 88 15.55 -9.39 12.36
C GLU A 88 16.18 -8.19 13.08
N ASP A 89 17.49 -7.96 12.90
CA ASP A 89 18.20 -6.78 13.43
C ASP A 89 17.57 -5.47 12.93
N TRP A 90 16.90 -5.48 11.77
CA TRP A 90 16.28 -4.29 11.17
C TRP A 90 14.85 -4.01 11.68
N ILE A 91 14.27 -4.91 12.48
CA ILE A 91 12.91 -4.79 13.01
C ILE A 91 11.91 -4.28 11.94
N ASN A 92 11.06 -3.31 12.27
CA ASN A 92 10.17 -2.61 11.34
C ASN A 92 10.77 -1.32 10.73
N ALA A 93 12.10 -1.13 10.77
CA ALA A 93 12.72 0.06 10.20
C ALA A 93 12.44 0.17 8.69
N GLY A 94 12.15 1.41 8.26
CA GLY A 94 11.82 1.76 6.88
C GLY A 94 10.36 1.47 6.48
N GLN A 95 9.53 0.93 7.36
CA GLN A 95 8.17 0.49 7.01
C GLN A 95 7.10 1.49 7.48
N CYS A 96 6.00 1.59 6.72
CA CYS A 96 4.79 2.26 7.22
C CYS A 96 4.08 1.31 8.18
N THR A 97 3.85 1.74 9.42
CA THR A 97 3.30 0.88 10.49
C THR A 97 1.80 1.05 10.70
N ASP A 98 1.22 2.10 10.15
CA ASP A 98 -0.19 2.47 10.27
C ASP A 98 -0.89 2.55 8.90
N CYS A 99 -0.25 2.06 7.84
CA CYS A 99 -0.85 1.95 6.51
C CYS A 99 -1.54 0.61 6.32
N PHE A 100 -2.59 0.57 5.50
CA PHE A 100 -3.22 -0.66 5.06
C PHE A 100 -2.33 -1.40 4.05
N LEU A 101 -1.85 -2.60 4.39
CA LEU A 101 -1.06 -3.49 3.52
C LEU A 101 -0.04 -2.75 2.63
N PRO A 102 0.87 -1.94 3.20
CA PRO A 102 1.72 -1.04 2.43
C PRO A 102 2.74 -1.80 1.57
N SER A 103 3.30 -1.10 0.58
CA SER A 103 4.51 -1.59 -0.09
C SER A 103 5.74 -1.56 0.83
N PHE A 104 6.66 -2.50 0.60
CA PHE A 104 7.92 -2.57 1.33
C PHE A 104 8.76 -1.30 1.15
N ASN A 105 9.35 -0.80 2.23
CA ASN A 105 10.11 0.45 2.23
C ASN A 105 9.29 1.65 1.69
N TYR A 106 8.04 1.74 2.13
CA TYR A 106 7.04 2.71 1.67
C TYR A 106 7.58 4.13 1.46
N ARG A 107 7.11 4.80 0.41
CA ARG A 107 7.54 6.15 0.02
C ARG A 107 6.32 7.08 -0.08
N PRO A 108 6.01 7.86 0.97
CA PRO A 108 4.82 8.72 0.99
C PRO A 108 4.73 9.73 -0.16
N GLY A 109 5.87 10.27 -0.60
CA GLY A 109 5.92 11.19 -1.75
C GLY A 109 5.60 10.54 -3.10
N GLY A 110 5.49 9.21 -3.16
CA GLY A 110 5.01 8.47 -4.34
C GLY A 110 3.55 8.03 -4.23
N SER A 111 2.83 8.46 -3.19
CA SER A 111 1.46 8.03 -2.93
C SER A 111 0.44 8.69 -3.87
N ALA A 112 -0.69 8.03 -4.09
CA ALA A 112 -1.79 8.59 -4.87
C ALA A 112 -2.34 9.87 -4.22
N GLN A 113 -2.47 9.91 -2.90
CA GLN A 113 -2.91 11.09 -2.17
C GLN A 113 -1.98 12.29 -2.35
N TYR A 114 -0.66 12.05 -2.27
CA TYR A 114 0.33 13.09 -2.53
C TYR A 114 0.16 13.66 -3.94
N ALA A 115 0.06 12.79 -4.95
CA ALA A 115 -0.13 13.23 -6.33
C ALA A 115 -1.43 14.02 -6.54
N LEU A 116 -2.55 13.62 -5.91
CA LEU A 116 -3.83 14.34 -5.99
C LEU A 116 -3.79 15.72 -5.31
N ALA A 117 -2.92 15.91 -4.32
CA ALA A 117 -2.75 17.18 -3.63
C ALA A 117 -1.81 18.16 -4.37
N LEU A 118 -0.94 17.66 -5.25
CA LEU A 118 0.01 18.51 -5.98
C LEU A 118 -0.69 19.34 -7.07
N SER A 119 -0.25 20.60 -7.19
CA SER A 119 -0.57 21.48 -8.32
C SER A 119 0.71 22.07 -8.90
N ASN A 120 0.83 22.06 -10.22
CA ASN A 120 1.81 22.91 -10.90
C ASN A 120 1.18 24.27 -11.21
N THR A 121 1.65 25.31 -10.51
CA THR A 121 1.14 26.68 -10.60
C THR A 121 1.97 27.57 -11.51
N SER A 122 2.83 27.00 -12.37
CA SER A 122 3.57 27.76 -13.39
C SER A 122 2.67 28.29 -14.50
N GLU A 123 1.52 27.67 -14.71
CA GLU A 123 0.53 27.99 -15.74
C GLU A 123 -0.60 28.87 -15.17
N GLU A 124 -1.30 29.61 -16.04
CA GLU A 124 -2.48 30.41 -15.66
C GLU A 124 -3.59 29.56 -15.04
N THR A 125 -3.79 28.34 -15.58
CA THR A 125 -4.63 27.31 -14.99
C THR A 125 -3.72 26.23 -14.40
N PRO A 126 -3.72 26.01 -13.06
CA PRO A 126 -2.85 25.02 -12.45
C PRO A 126 -3.02 23.63 -13.05
N LEU A 127 -1.91 23.00 -13.44
CA LEU A 127 -1.94 21.61 -13.92
C LEU A 127 -1.99 20.66 -12.72
N ARG A 128 -2.91 19.70 -12.77
CA ARG A 128 -3.16 18.75 -11.69
C ARG A 128 -3.33 17.35 -12.22
N PHE A 129 -3.05 16.38 -11.37
CA PHE A 129 -3.36 14.99 -11.66
C PHE A 129 -4.87 14.73 -11.53
N ARG A 130 -5.47 14.21 -12.61
CA ARG A 130 -6.89 13.81 -12.65
C ARG A 130 -7.03 12.37 -13.12
N PHE A 131 -6.49 11.44 -12.32
CA PHE A 131 -6.52 10.00 -12.62
C PHE A 131 -7.63 9.27 -11.87
N GLY A 132 -8.07 8.13 -12.42
CA GLY A 132 -8.89 7.16 -11.70
C GLY A 132 -8.02 6.27 -10.81
N LEU A 133 -8.61 5.73 -9.74
CA LEU A 133 -7.94 4.75 -8.88
C LEU A 133 -8.27 3.34 -9.35
N ILE A 134 -7.24 2.53 -9.55
CA ILE A 134 -7.35 1.12 -9.94
C ILE A 134 -6.45 0.28 -9.05
N ALA A 135 -6.79 -0.98 -8.88
CA ALA A 135 -5.89 -2.00 -8.36
C ALA A 135 -5.62 -3.04 -9.45
N SER A 136 -4.56 -3.82 -9.30
CA SER A 136 -4.20 -4.84 -10.27
C SER A 136 -3.93 -6.17 -9.60
N SER A 137 -4.13 -7.24 -10.35
CA SER A 137 -3.73 -8.58 -9.91
C SER A 137 -2.24 -8.81 -10.10
N ASP A 138 -1.45 -7.76 -10.29
CA ASP A 138 -0.04 -7.86 -10.61
C ASP A 138 0.68 -8.62 -9.50
N ASN A 139 1.03 -9.83 -9.86
CA ASN A 139 2.03 -10.66 -9.25
C ASN A 139 2.74 -11.34 -10.44
N HIS A 140 4.04 -11.49 -10.34
CA HIS A 140 4.92 -12.11 -11.32
C HIS A 140 4.67 -13.61 -11.53
N SER A 141 3.54 -14.15 -11.03
CA SER A 141 3.11 -15.54 -11.23
C SER A 141 2.36 -15.77 -12.54
N ALA A 142 2.01 -14.71 -13.27
CA ALA A 142 1.18 -14.74 -14.48
C ALA A 142 -0.20 -15.41 -14.30
N ARG A 143 -0.70 -15.51 -13.06
CA ARG A 143 -2.03 -16.05 -12.75
C ARG A 143 -3.06 -14.92 -12.68
N PRO A 144 -4.23 -15.07 -13.33
CA PRO A 144 -5.24 -14.01 -13.33
C PRO A 144 -5.96 -13.93 -11.97
N GLY A 145 -5.98 -12.74 -11.38
CA GLY A 145 -6.83 -12.38 -10.25
C GLY A 145 -6.64 -13.25 -9.01
N THR A 146 -5.56 -13.08 -8.26
CA THR A 146 -5.22 -13.96 -7.12
C THR A 146 -5.86 -13.58 -5.78
N GLY A 147 -6.41 -12.37 -5.62
CA GLY A 147 -6.93 -11.90 -4.32
C GLY A 147 -8.38 -12.24 -3.97
N TYR A 148 -9.06 -13.12 -4.72
CA TYR A 148 -10.42 -13.54 -4.34
C TYR A 148 -10.44 -14.52 -3.15
N LYS A 149 -9.36 -15.29 -2.95
CA LYS A 149 -9.14 -16.24 -1.85
C LYS A 149 -7.71 -16.09 -1.34
N GLU A 150 -7.51 -16.43 -0.07
CA GLU A 150 -6.23 -16.27 0.63
C GLU A 150 -5.68 -17.67 0.93
N PHE A 151 -4.92 -18.22 -0.01
CA PHE A 151 -4.41 -19.59 0.03
C PHE A 151 -3.19 -19.74 -0.87
N SER A 152 -2.41 -20.80 -0.64
CA SER A 152 -1.27 -21.17 -1.47
C SER A 152 -0.37 -19.95 -1.77
N ARG A 153 0.14 -19.30 -0.71
CA ARG A 153 1.01 -18.12 -0.74
C ARG A 153 2.08 -18.22 -1.82
N GLY A 154 2.77 -19.37 -1.89
CA GLY A 154 3.79 -19.66 -2.91
C GLY A 154 3.35 -19.57 -4.38
N ASN A 155 2.04 -19.63 -4.66
CA ASN A 155 1.49 -19.55 -6.01
C ASN A 155 0.59 -18.32 -6.23
N MET A 156 0.03 -17.73 -5.16
CA MET A 156 -0.93 -16.63 -5.24
C MET A 156 -0.31 -15.25 -4.95
N SER A 157 0.95 -15.20 -4.53
CA SER A 157 1.75 -13.97 -4.41
C SER A 157 3.13 -14.13 -5.04
N ASP A 158 3.94 -13.06 -5.02
CA ASP A 158 5.34 -13.04 -5.45
C ASP A 158 6.31 -13.65 -4.44
N TRP A 159 5.77 -14.55 -3.61
CA TRP A 159 6.49 -15.34 -2.64
C TRP A 159 7.91 -15.70 -3.10
N TRP A 160 8.86 -15.48 -2.20
CA TRP A 160 10.27 -15.60 -2.49
C TRP A 160 11.03 -16.28 -1.34
N GLY A 161 12.01 -17.10 -1.70
CA GLY A 161 13.03 -17.59 -0.79
C GLY A 161 13.97 -18.62 -1.41
N PHE A 162 15.11 -18.82 -0.76
CA PHE A 162 16.15 -19.74 -1.22
C PHE A 162 15.75 -21.20 -0.94
N LYS A 163 15.69 -22.02 -1.99
CA LYS A 163 15.41 -23.46 -1.84
C LYS A 163 16.59 -24.29 -1.34
N SER A 164 17.72 -23.64 -1.00
CA SER A 164 18.95 -24.28 -0.58
C SER A 164 19.76 -23.35 0.31
N SER A 165 20.14 -23.86 1.47
CA SER A 165 20.97 -23.18 2.47
C SER A 165 22.30 -22.68 1.88
N LEU A 166 22.99 -23.50 1.09
CA LEU A 166 24.24 -23.09 0.43
C LEU A 166 24.08 -21.81 -0.42
N PHE A 167 22.99 -21.71 -1.19
CA PHE A 167 22.72 -20.53 -2.00
C PHE A 167 22.34 -19.33 -1.13
N ARG A 168 21.56 -19.53 -0.07
CA ARG A 168 21.26 -18.47 0.89
C ARG A 168 22.55 -17.92 1.53
N ASP A 169 23.44 -18.78 1.98
CA ASP A 169 24.68 -18.38 2.66
C ASP A 169 25.64 -17.66 1.69
N LEU A 170 25.61 -18.01 0.39
CA LEU A 170 26.40 -17.32 -0.64
C LEU A 170 25.88 -15.92 -0.99
N PHE A 171 24.57 -15.71 -0.88
CA PHE A 171 23.91 -14.47 -1.33
C PHE A 171 23.47 -13.54 -0.18
N THR A 172 23.49 -14.01 1.06
CA THR A 172 23.19 -13.20 2.25
C THR A 172 24.47 -12.90 3.02
N SER A 173 24.58 -11.69 3.58
CA SER A 173 25.69 -11.27 4.45
C SER A 173 25.43 -11.62 5.92
N SER A 174 24.37 -12.38 6.21
CA SER A 174 23.95 -12.71 7.58
C SER A 174 24.97 -13.58 8.33
N THR A 175 25.82 -14.30 7.60
CA THR A 175 26.89 -15.14 8.17
C THR A 175 28.20 -14.39 8.40
N ASP A 176 28.31 -13.14 7.95
CA ASP A 176 29.51 -12.33 8.14
C ASP A 176 29.71 -11.97 9.63
N GLU A 177 30.95 -11.65 10.00
CA GLU A 177 31.25 -11.19 11.36
C GLU A 177 30.48 -9.90 11.67
N GLN A 178 29.81 -9.86 12.83
CA GLN A 178 29.15 -8.65 13.32
C GLN A 178 30.18 -7.61 13.77
N LEU A 179 30.54 -6.72 12.86
CA LEU A 179 31.51 -5.67 13.14
C LEU A 179 30.89 -4.52 13.94
N PRO A 180 31.60 -3.96 14.94
CA PRO A 180 31.18 -2.76 15.67
C PRO A 180 31.46 -1.46 14.90
N LYS A 181 31.51 -1.53 13.56
CA LYS A 181 31.79 -0.41 12.64
C LYS A 181 31.10 -0.66 11.30
N PRO A 182 30.70 0.38 10.57
CA PRO A 182 30.12 0.21 9.24
C PRO A 182 31.21 0.02 8.19
N LEU A 183 30.85 -0.55 7.05
CA LEU A 183 31.69 -0.67 5.86
C LEU A 183 31.08 0.14 4.69
N PRO A 184 31.89 0.74 3.81
CA PRO A 184 31.36 1.41 2.63
C PRO A 184 30.69 0.40 1.69
N VAL A 185 29.57 0.79 1.07
CA VAL A 185 28.83 -0.07 0.14
C VAL A 185 29.40 0.06 -1.27
N ASN A 186 29.88 -1.04 -1.85
CA ASN A 186 30.32 -1.08 -3.25
C ASN A 186 29.25 -1.70 -4.17
N LEU A 187 28.44 -0.86 -4.81
CA LEU A 187 27.34 -1.29 -5.68
C LEU A 187 27.80 -2.12 -6.90
N ASN A 188 29.05 -1.99 -7.33
CA ASN A 188 29.59 -2.73 -8.48
C ASN A 188 29.90 -4.20 -8.14
N GLU A 189 30.07 -4.51 -6.86
CA GLU A 189 30.33 -5.88 -6.37
C GLU A 189 29.04 -6.63 -6.02
N LEU A 190 27.90 -5.92 -5.94
CA LEU A 190 26.61 -6.51 -5.61
C LEU A 190 25.86 -6.97 -6.87
N SER A 191 25.49 -8.24 -6.90
CA SER A 191 24.55 -8.78 -7.89
C SER A 191 23.20 -8.04 -7.81
N PRO A 192 22.40 -7.97 -8.90
CA PRO A 192 21.10 -7.30 -8.88
C PRO A 192 20.16 -7.80 -7.77
N PHE A 193 20.15 -9.10 -7.48
CA PHE A 193 19.31 -9.68 -6.41
C PHE A 193 19.82 -9.29 -5.02
N ASN A 194 21.14 -9.21 -4.82
CA ASN A 194 21.72 -8.82 -3.54
C ASN A 194 21.52 -7.32 -3.23
N ARG A 195 21.04 -6.52 -4.19
CA ARG A 195 20.76 -5.10 -3.96
C ARG A 195 19.48 -4.85 -3.16
N PHE A 196 18.62 -5.86 -3.01
CA PHE A 196 17.31 -5.77 -2.36
C PHE A 196 17.25 -6.63 -1.10
N GLU A 197 16.46 -6.20 -0.12
CA GLU A 197 16.18 -6.94 1.12
C GLU A 197 15.08 -8.00 0.89
N MET A 198 15.31 -8.95 -0.03
CA MET A 198 14.29 -9.88 -0.53
C MET A 198 13.59 -10.69 0.58
N GLU A 199 14.33 -11.10 1.61
CA GLU A 199 13.76 -11.86 2.74
C GLU A 199 12.78 -11.00 3.56
N ARG A 200 13.09 -9.73 3.84
CA ARG A 200 12.15 -8.82 4.50
C ARG A 200 10.98 -8.46 3.59
N GLN A 201 11.27 -8.20 2.32
CA GLN A 201 10.26 -7.87 1.31
C GLN A 201 9.22 -8.97 1.12
N SER A 202 9.59 -10.25 1.32
CA SER A 202 8.66 -11.39 1.25
C SER A 202 7.43 -11.28 2.17
N SER A 203 7.53 -10.47 3.23
CA SER A 203 6.44 -10.19 4.17
C SER A 203 5.48 -9.10 3.67
N PHE A 204 5.74 -8.51 2.51
CA PHE A 204 4.95 -7.44 1.89
C PHE A 204 4.49 -7.83 0.47
N PHE A 205 4.55 -9.11 0.14
CA PHE A 205 3.93 -9.66 -1.08
C PHE A 205 2.55 -10.22 -0.76
N TYR A 206 1.52 -9.52 -1.19
CA TYR A 206 0.13 -9.88 -0.94
C TYR A 206 -0.44 -10.64 -2.13
N THR A 207 -1.67 -11.14 -1.99
CA THR A 207 -2.46 -11.49 -3.16
C THR A 207 -2.83 -10.22 -3.92
N GLY A 208 -2.89 -10.30 -5.25
CA GLY A 208 -3.12 -9.13 -6.09
C GLY A 208 -4.53 -8.55 -5.93
N GLY A 209 -4.65 -7.24 -6.16
CA GLY A 209 -5.93 -6.53 -6.22
C GLY A 209 -6.75 -6.83 -7.47
N LEU A 210 -7.90 -6.17 -7.59
CA LEU A 210 -8.71 -6.19 -8.82
C LEU A 210 -9.21 -4.78 -9.17
N MET A 211 -9.24 -4.50 -10.47
CA MET A 211 -9.96 -3.36 -11.02
C MET A 211 -11.41 -3.76 -11.32
N ALA A 212 -12.34 -2.90 -10.94
CA ALA A 212 -13.73 -2.97 -11.33
C ALA A 212 -14.13 -1.75 -12.17
N VAL A 213 -15.14 -1.92 -13.01
CA VAL A 213 -15.55 -0.92 -14.01
C VAL A 213 -17.07 -0.75 -14.02
N HIS A 214 -17.52 0.50 -14.12
CA HIS A 214 -18.91 0.85 -14.42
C HIS A 214 -19.02 1.16 -15.91
N ALA A 215 -19.45 0.15 -16.66
CA ALA A 215 -19.69 0.23 -18.10
C ALA A 215 -21.16 -0.02 -18.40
N GLU A 216 -21.67 0.56 -19.49
CA GLU A 216 -23.06 0.39 -19.93
C GLU A 216 -23.36 -1.06 -20.32
N SER A 217 -22.38 -1.74 -20.90
CA SER A 217 -22.46 -3.14 -21.26
C SER A 217 -21.11 -3.85 -21.08
N ARG A 218 -21.10 -5.16 -21.40
CA ARG A 218 -19.88 -5.98 -21.44
C ARG A 218 -19.13 -5.86 -22.78
N ASP A 219 -19.59 -4.99 -23.69
CA ASP A 219 -18.89 -4.72 -24.93
C ASP A 219 -17.51 -4.10 -24.66
N ARG A 220 -16.54 -4.45 -25.50
CA ARG A 220 -15.16 -3.96 -25.37
C ARG A 220 -15.10 -2.44 -25.44
N ASN A 221 -15.89 -1.80 -26.29
CA ASN A 221 -15.85 -0.35 -26.44
C ASN A 221 -16.44 0.34 -25.21
N ASP A 222 -17.52 -0.18 -24.64
CA ASP A 222 -18.14 0.40 -23.44
C ASP A 222 -17.22 0.30 -22.23
N ILE A 223 -16.53 -0.83 -22.07
CA ILE A 223 -15.49 -1.01 -21.05
C ILE A 223 -14.34 -0.02 -21.27
N TRP A 224 -13.88 0.13 -22.50
CA TRP A 224 -12.78 1.03 -22.84
C TRP A 224 -13.16 2.51 -22.63
N ASN A 225 -14.39 2.89 -22.94
CA ASN A 225 -14.92 4.22 -22.68
C ASN A 225 -14.99 4.49 -21.18
N ALA A 226 -15.47 3.52 -20.39
CA ALA A 226 -15.45 3.64 -18.93
C ALA A 226 -14.03 3.82 -18.37
N PHE A 227 -13.00 3.20 -18.94
CA PHE A 227 -11.61 3.45 -18.54
C PHE A 227 -11.16 4.88 -18.85
N LYS A 228 -11.43 5.37 -20.06
CA LYS A 228 -11.10 6.74 -20.47
C LYS A 228 -11.80 7.79 -19.59
N GLU A 229 -13.03 7.50 -19.21
CA GLU A 229 -13.86 8.35 -18.36
C GLU A 229 -13.61 8.11 -16.85
N ARG A 230 -12.63 7.26 -16.50
CA ARG A 230 -12.25 6.92 -15.12
C ARG A 230 -13.41 6.38 -14.27
N ARG A 231 -14.42 5.77 -14.90
CA ARG A 231 -15.51 5.05 -14.25
C ARG A 231 -15.05 3.68 -13.74
N VAL A 232 -13.97 3.69 -12.97
CA VAL A 232 -13.27 2.52 -12.45
C VAL A 232 -13.05 2.66 -10.96
N TYR A 233 -12.77 1.55 -10.28
CA TYR A 233 -12.36 1.54 -8.88
C TYR A 233 -11.46 0.35 -8.61
N GLY A 234 -10.62 0.46 -7.58
CA GLY A 234 -9.74 -0.61 -7.13
C GLY A 234 -10.34 -1.39 -5.97
N THR A 235 -9.94 -2.66 -5.83
CA THR A 235 -10.20 -3.49 -4.66
C THR A 235 -8.92 -4.21 -4.25
N SER A 236 -8.77 -4.55 -2.98
CA SER A 236 -7.63 -5.32 -2.46
C SER A 236 -7.65 -6.80 -2.86
N GLY A 237 -8.50 -7.19 -3.82
CA GLY A 237 -8.60 -8.55 -4.37
C GLY A 237 -10.02 -9.10 -4.30
N LYS A 238 -10.77 -8.72 -3.28
CA LYS A 238 -12.15 -9.15 -3.08
C LYS A 238 -13.09 -8.38 -4.01
N ARG A 239 -14.10 -9.07 -4.56
CA ARG A 239 -15.10 -8.47 -5.47
C ARG A 239 -16.16 -7.64 -4.72
N ILE A 240 -15.70 -6.63 -3.97
CA ILE A 240 -16.56 -5.63 -3.31
C ILE A 240 -17.21 -4.78 -4.41
N LEU A 241 -18.50 -4.48 -4.25
CA LEU A 241 -19.23 -3.61 -5.17
C LEU A 241 -19.25 -2.19 -4.60
N LEU A 242 -18.93 -1.20 -5.42
CA LEU A 242 -18.86 0.20 -5.01
C LEU A 242 -19.39 1.14 -6.08
N SER A 243 -20.29 2.04 -5.68
CA SER A 243 -20.74 3.20 -6.43
C SER A 243 -20.59 4.45 -5.56
N PHE A 244 -19.95 5.48 -6.10
CA PHE A 244 -19.80 6.80 -5.49
C PHE A 244 -20.25 7.85 -6.50
N LYS A 245 -21.15 8.75 -6.10
CA LYS A 245 -21.77 9.74 -7.01
C LYS A 245 -21.95 11.10 -6.32
N LEU A 246 -21.79 12.18 -7.07
CA LEU A 246 -22.26 13.52 -6.72
C LEU A 246 -23.72 13.64 -7.17
N ILE A 247 -24.65 13.92 -6.25
CA ILE A 247 -26.10 13.87 -6.53
C ILE A 247 -26.74 15.24 -6.79
N ASN A 248 -25.99 16.33 -6.60
CA ASN A 248 -26.44 17.70 -6.88
C ASN A 248 -25.51 18.46 -7.86
N PRO A 249 -25.08 17.87 -8.99
CA PRO A 249 -24.27 18.60 -9.95
C PRO A 249 -25.03 19.82 -10.50
N PRO A 250 -24.37 20.95 -10.76
CA PRO A 250 -25.00 22.11 -11.36
C PRO A 250 -25.46 21.79 -12.79
N ASN A 251 -26.60 22.37 -13.19
CA ASN A 251 -27.16 22.26 -14.55
C ASN A 251 -27.48 20.83 -15.02
N SER A 252 -27.55 19.84 -14.12
CA SER A 252 -27.94 18.46 -14.43
C SER A 252 -28.90 17.91 -13.38
N LEU A 253 -29.88 17.12 -13.82
CA LEU A 253 -30.73 16.32 -12.94
C LEU A 253 -30.11 14.95 -12.62
N ASP A 254 -29.18 14.50 -13.48
CA ASP A 254 -28.53 13.20 -13.34
C ASP A 254 -27.29 13.30 -12.44
N PRO A 255 -27.15 12.40 -11.45
CA PRO A 255 -25.94 12.32 -10.63
C PRO A 255 -24.68 12.02 -11.44
N LEU A 256 -23.57 12.68 -11.10
CA LEU A 256 -22.27 12.41 -11.71
C LEU A 256 -21.56 11.24 -10.98
N PRO A 257 -21.05 10.23 -11.70
CA PRO A 257 -20.33 9.11 -11.10
C PRO A 257 -18.89 9.48 -10.67
N MET A 258 -18.27 8.60 -9.89
CA MET A 258 -16.82 8.63 -9.66
C MET A 258 -16.04 8.67 -10.98
N GLY A 259 -14.94 9.42 -11.00
CA GLY A 259 -14.15 9.72 -12.19
C GLY A 259 -14.54 11.04 -12.90
N SER A 260 -15.70 11.61 -12.54
CA SER A 260 -16.19 12.87 -13.09
C SER A 260 -15.45 14.09 -12.55
N GLU A 261 -15.51 15.15 -13.36
CA GLU A 261 -14.99 16.48 -13.06
C GLU A 261 -16.15 17.47 -13.19
N VAL A 262 -16.25 18.43 -12.27
CA VAL A 262 -17.35 19.39 -12.24
C VAL A 262 -16.89 20.72 -11.65
N GLU A 263 -17.46 21.80 -12.15
CA GLU A 263 -17.26 23.14 -11.60
C GLU A 263 -18.52 23.56 -10.81
N MET A 264 -18.40 23.88 -9.52
CA MET A 264 -19.53 24.32 -8.69
C MET A 264 -19.11 25.21 -7.51
N SER A 265 -20.06 25.96 -6.95
CA SER A 265 -19.88 26.84 -5.78
C SER A 265 -20.82 26.50 -4.61
N GLU A 266 -21.77 25.59 -4.82
CA GLU A 266 -22.68 25.12 -3.78
C GLU A 266 -22.08 23.97 -2.98
N ILE A 267 -22.68 23.66 -1.83
CA ILE A 267 -22.28 22.53 -0.98
C ILE A 267 -22.43 21.21 -1.78
N PRO A 268 -21.35 20.44 -2.04
CA PRO A 268 -21.47 19.18 -2.75
C PRO A 268 -22.12 18.13 -1.86
N ILE A 269 -23.02 17.34 -2.44
CA ILE A 269 -23.74 16.25 -1.78
C ILE A 269 -23.46 14.97 -2.52
N PHE A 270 -23.00 13.96 -1.79
CA PHE A 270 -22.59 12.69 -2.36
C PHE A 270 -23.43 11.53 -1.85
N LYS A 271 -23.52 10.50 -2.67
CA LYS A 271 -24.13 9.21 -2.32
C LYS A 271 -23.13 8.08 -2.55
N VAL A 272 -22.98 7.23 -1.54
CA VAL A 272 -22.19 5.99 -1.62
C VAL A 272 -23.16 4.81 -1.48
N THR A 273 -23.05 3.85 -2.39
CA THR A 273 -23.76 2.57 -2.30
C THR A 273 -22.72 1.47 -2.49
N THR A 274 -22.66 0.53 -1.55
CA THR A 274 -21.67 -0.55 -1.57
C THR A 274 -22.22 -1.85 -1.01
N SER A 275 -21.71 -2.99 -1.48
CA SER A 275 -22.01 -4.31 -0.94
C SER A 275 -20.73 -5.13 -0.87
N GLY A 276 -20.54 -5.89 0.20
CA GLY A 276 -19.36 -6.76 0.36
C GLY A 276 -19.31 -7.85 -0.70
N SER A 277 -18.12 -8.42 -0.87
CA SER A 277 -17.91 -9.56 -1.76
C SER A 277 -18.70 -10.80 -1.31
N LEU A 278 -19.00 -11.70 -2.24
CA LEU A 278 -19.64 -12.98 -1.90
C LEU A 278 -18.65 -13.88 -1.17
N LYS A 279 -19.09 -14.47 -0.05
CA LYS A 279 -18.34 -15.47 0.71
C LYS A 279 -17.99 -16.64 -0.21
N GLN A 280 -16.74 -17.05 -0.20
CA GLN A 280 -16.24 -18.08 -1.09
C GLN A 280 -16.48 -19.47 -0.48
N LEU A 281 -16.97 -20.39 -1.28
CA LEU A 281 -17.02 -21.82 -0.99
C LEU A 281 -15.67 -22.48 -1.33
N PRO A 282 -15.30 -23.58 -0.67
CA PRO A 282 -14.12 -24.37 -1.03
C PRO A 282 -14.17 -24.87 -2.48
N GLY A 283 -13.01 -25.12 -3.07
CA GLY A 283 -12.88 -25.72 -4.40
C GLY A 283 -13.32 -24.82 -5.56
N CYS A 284 -13.72 -25.47 -6.65
CA CYS A 284 -14.18 -24.83 -7.88
C CYS A 284 -15.66 -25.18 -8.16
N PRO A 285 -16.42 -24.30 -8.84
CA PRO A 285 -17.74 -24.65 -9.33
C PRO A 285 -17.70 -25.86 -10.29
N ASP A 286 -18.76 -26.68 -10.29
CA ASP A 286 -18.86 -27.87 -11.16
C ASP A 286 -18.66 -27.54 -12.65
N TYR A 287 -19.17 -26.41 -13.12
CA TYR A 287 -19.02 -26.00 -14.52
C TYR A 287 -17.56 -25.76 -14.90
N SER A 288 -16.71 -25.28 -13.97
CA SER A 288 -15.29 -25.07 -14.22
C SER A 288 -14.59 -26.43 -14.38
N LEU A 289 -14.91 -27.40 -13.52
CA LEU A 289 -14.38 -28.76 -13.59
C LEU A 289 -14.76 -29.45 -14.90
N LEU A 290 -16.02 -29.33 -15.32
CA LEU A 290 -16.52 -29.89 -16.57
C LEU A 290 -15.89 -29.23 -17.82
N SER A 291 -15.53 -27.94 -17.74
CA SER A 291 -15.01 -27.20 -18.90
C SER A 291 -13.49 -27.30 -19.06
N LEU A 292 -12.74 -27.27 -17.96
CA LEU A 292 -11.27 -27.22 -17.97
C LEU A 292 -10.62 -28.56 -17.62
N GLY A 293 -11.32 -29.42 -16.86
CA GLY A 293 -10.73 -30.62 -16.27
C GLY A 293 -9.90 -30.33 -15.01
N SER A 294 -9.59 -31.39 -14.25
CA SER A 294 -8.92 -31.28 -12.95
C SER A 294 -7.46 -30.84 -13.04
N GLU A 295 -6.73 -31.29 -14.06
CA GLU A 295 -5.31 -30.95 -14.24
C GLU A 295 -5.14 -29.44 -14.50
N GLU A 296 -5.99 -28.87 -15.34
CA GLU A 296 -5.93 -27.44 -15.66
C GLU A 296 -6.36 -26.57 -14.47
N ILE A 297 -7.35 -27.01 -13.69
CA ILE A 297 -7.73 -26.35 -12.43
C ILE A 297 -6.58 -26.37 -11.42
N GLU A 298 -5.88 -27.49 -11.28
CA GLU A 298 -4.72 -27.61 -10.40
C GLU A 298 -3.56 -26.71 -10.86
N ARG A 299 -3.37 -26.59 -12.17
CA ARG A 299 -2.34 -25.73 -12.77
C ARG A 299 -2.63 -24.24 -12.57
N LEU A 300 -3.85 -23.81 -12.90
CA LEU A 300 -4.26 -22.40 -12.91
C LEU A 300 -4.56 -21.88 -11.50
N CYS A 301 -5.32 -22.65 -10.73
CA CYS A 301 -5.97 -22.19 -9.51
C CYS A 301 -5.67 -23.05 -8.28
N LYS A 302 -4.81 -24.08 -8.40
CA LYS A 302 -4.43 -24.95 -7.27
C LYS A 302 -5.63 -25.59 -6.56
N GLY A 303 -6.63 -25.98 -7.36
CA GLY A 303 -7.87 -26.57 -6.86
C GLY A 303 -8.92 -25.59 -6.36
N GLU A 304 -8.62 -24.29 -6.27
CA GLU A 304 -9.48 -23.28 -5.64
C GLU A 304 -9.80 -22.15 -6.63
N CYS A 305 -11.00 -22.16 -7.20
CA CYS A 305 -11.46 -21.14 -8.14
C CYS A 305 -12.27 -20.05 -7.42
N TYR A 306 -12.63 -18.98 -8.14
CA TYR A 306 -13.71 -18.10 -7.70
C TYR A 306 -15.01 -18.91 -7.62
N ASN A 307 -15.44 -19.24 -6.40
CA ASN A 307 -16.57 -20.11 -6.10
C ASN A 307 -17.51 -19.39 -5.13
N PRO A 308 -18.30 -18.42 -5.60
CA PRO A 308 -19.13 -17.61 -4.73
C PRO A 308 -20.32 -18.40 -4.18
N GLY A 309 -20.56 -18.28 -2.87
CA GLY A 309 -21.82 -18.66 -2.26
C GLY A 309 -22.89 -17.56 -2.41
N ASN A 310 -23.96 -17.68 -1.63
CA ASN A 310 -25.12 -16.76 -1.68
C ASN A 310 -25.12 -15.71 -0.56
N GLN A 311 -24.12 -15.72 0.32
CA GLN A 311 -23.97 -14.75 1.41
C GLN A 311 -22.86 -13.77 1.08
N ARG A 312 -23.05 -12.50 1.47
CA ARG A 312 -22.03 -11.45 1.35
C ARG A 312 -21.28 -11.28 2.66
N ASN A 313 -20.02 -10.90 2.52
CA ASN A 313 -19.29 -10.31 3.63
C ASN A 313 -19.92 -8.97 4.02
N LEU A 314 -19.86 -8.63 5.31
CA LEU A 314 -20.40 -7.37 5.82
C LEU A 314 -19.49 -6.19 5.46
N ILE A 315 -20.08 -5.03 5.21
CA ILE A 315 -19.35 -3.77 5.15
C ILE A 315 -19.32 -3.19 6.56
N GLU A 316 -18.13 -2.93 7.10
CA GLU A 316 -17.96 -2.42 8.47
C GLU A 316 -18.01 -0.89 8.50
N LYS A 317 -17.31 -0.23 7.58
CA LYS A 317 -17.25 1.24 7.53
C LYS A 317 -16.93 1.76 6.14
N ILE A 318 -17.28 3.02 5.93
CA ILE A 318 -16.89 3.81 4.76
C ILE A 318 -16.12 5.02 5.27
N GLN A 319 -14.91 5.21 4.76
CA GLN A 319 -14.11 6.41 5.01
C GLN A 319 -14.15 7.30 3.79
N ILE A 320 -14.35 8.59 4.00
CA ILE A 320 -14.33 9.61 2.96
C ILE A 320 -12.99 10.32 3.07
N VAL A 321 -12.29 10.38 1.95
CA VAL A 321 -11.05 11.15 1.80
C VAL A 321 -11.39 12.48 1.14
N ARG A 322 -10.93 13.59 1.74
CA ARG A 322 -10.97 14.92 1.14
C ARG A 322 -9.54 15.39 0.92
N ILE A 323 -9.24 15.86 -0.28
CA ILE A 323 -7.94 16.42 -0.63
C ILE A 323 -8.16 17.80 -1.20
N LEU A 324 -7.38 18.77 -0.73
CA LEU A 324 -7.42 20.16 -1.18
C LEU A 324 -6.18 20.43 -2.04
N PRO A 325 -6.26 20.42 -3.38
CA PRO A 325 -5.07 20.64 -4.21
C PRO A 325 -4.36 21.94 -3.87
N GLN A 326 -3.03 21.93 -3.90
CA GLN A 326 -2.20 23.10 -3.58
C GLN A 326 -2.60 24.30 -4.44
N LEU A 327 -2.64 25.48 -3.81
CA LEU A 327 -2.78 26.77 -4.47
C LEU A 327 -1.41 27.36 -4.82
N ASN A 328 -0.36 26.97 -4.09
CA ASN A 328 1.02 27.36 -4.33
C ASN A 328 1.99 26.38 -3.62
N SER A 329 3.28 26.47 -3.96
CA SER A 329 4.31 25.57 -3.45
C SER A 329 4.68 25.75 -1.97
N SER A 330 4.18 26.79 -1.30
CA SER A 330 4.45 27.02 0.13
C SER A 330 3.50 26.27 1.06
N GLU A 331 2.37 25.75 0.56
CA GLU A 331 1.46 24.94 1.36
C GLU A 331 2.08 23.57 1.68
N THR A 332 2.05 23.19 2.96
CA THR A 332 2.43 21.84 3.39
C THR A 332 1.41 20.83 2.87
N VAL A 333 1.85 19.86 2.07
CA VAL A 333 0.95 18.89 1.44
C VAL A 333 0.18 18.04 2.46
N GLY A 334 0.77 17.72 3.62
CA GLY A 334 0.09 16.95 4.67
C GLY A 334 -1.16 17.64 5.21
N ASP A 335 -1.12 18.96 5.35
CA ASP A 335 -2.26 19.77 5.84
C ASP A 335 -3.43 19.81 4.85
N LEU A 336 -3.19 19.38 3.61
CA LEU A 336 -4.15 19.38 2.52
C LEU A 336 -4.79 18.01 2.26
N ILE A 337 -4.35 16.97 2.96
CA ILE A 337 -4.82 15.58 2.77
C ILE A 337 -5.54 15.13 4.03
N GLU A 338 -6.85 15.02 3.94
CA GLU A 338 -7.70 14.51 5.02
C GLU A 338 -8.11 13.07 4.68
N ASP A 339 -7.18 12.13 4.93
CA ASP A 339 -7.32 10.69 4.68
C ASP A 339 -8.54 10.04 5.38
N ASN A 340 -8.99 10.64 6.47
CA ASN A 340 -10.15 10.18 7.24
C ASN A 340 -11.04 11.37 7.61
N TRP A 341 -11.34 12.22 6.63
CA TRP A 341 -12.18 13.41 6.81
C TRP A 341 -13.54 13.06 7.44
N LEU A 342 -14.19 12.01 6.93
CA LEU A 342 -15.36 11.39 7.57
C LEU A 342 -15.18 9.88 7.66
N SER A 343 -15.61 9.29 8.78
CA SER A 343 -15.66 7.84 8.97
C SER A 343 -17.04 7.44 9.46
N ILE A 344 -17.75 6.64 8.67
CA ILE A 344 -19.12 6.25 8.97
C ILE A 344 -19.19 4.73 9.08
N ASN A 345 -19.59 4.25 10.25
CA ASN A 345 -19.83 2.82 10.48
C ASN A 345 -21.13 2.37 9.82
N CYS A 346 -21.08 1.23 9.16
CA CYS A 346 -22.23 0.61 8.53
C CYS A 346 -22.89 -0.37 9.51
N GLN A 347 -24.23 -0.42 9.48
CA GLN A 347 -24.95 -1.45 10.23
C GLN A 347 -24.74 -2.81 9.54
N PRO A 348 -24.63 -3.91 10.30
CA PRO A 348 -24.50 -5.25 9.72
C PRO A 348 -25.68 -5.58 8.79
N ASN A 349 -25.44 -5.57 7.47
CA ASN A 349 -26.44 -5.87 6.46
C ASN A 349 -25.83 -6.61 5.26
N GLN A 350 -26.45 -7.73 4.88
CA GLN A 350 -26.06 -8.55 3.72
C GLN A 350 -26.31 -7.83 2.38
N GLU A 351 -27.27 -6.91 2.31
CA GLU A 351 -27.52 -6.12 1.09
C GLU A 351 -26.45 -5.04 0.86
N GLY A 352 -25.70 -4.70 1.91
CA GLY A 352 -24.64 -3.70 1.87
C GLY A 352 -24.97 -2.46 2.69
N CYS A 353 -24.31 -1.34 2.34
CA CYS A 353 -24.38 -0.08 3.04
C CYS A 353 -24.62 1.05 2.04
N GLU A 354 -25.53 1.96 2.40
CA GLU A 354 -25.83 3.16 1.63
C GLU A 354 -25.82 4.37 2.55
N LEU A 355 -25.15 5.44 2.13
CA LEU A 355 -25.10 6.69 2.88
C LEU A 355 -25.05 7.91 1.95
N THR A 356 -25.45 9.04 2.52
CA THR A 356 -25.36 10.36 1.91
C THR A 356 -24.63 11.29 2.85
N PHE A 357 -23.70 12.07 2.31
CA PHE A 357 -22.95 13.08 3.06
C PHE A 357 -22.76 14.34 2.21
N SER A 358 -22.36 15.42 2.86
CA SER A 358 -22.08 16.70 2.21
C SER A 358 -20.84 17.35 2.81
N ASP A 359 -20.22 18.28 2.09
CA ASP A 359 -19.14 19.12 2.61
C ASP A 359 -19.58 20.59 2.74
N PRO A 360 -20.12 21.01 3.91
CA PRO A 360 -20.49 22.39 4.13
C PRO A 360 -19.32 23.38 4.08
N GLU A 361 -18.11 22.93 4.43
CA GLU A 361 -16.92 23.79 4.48
C GLU A 361 -16.43 24.16 3.08
N PHE A 362 -16.74 23.36 2.05
CA PHE A 362 -16.38 23.63 0.67
C PHE A 362 -16.71 25.07 0.23
N LYS A 363 -17.90 25.57 0.61
CA LYS A 363 -18.36 26.93 0.28
C LYS A 363 -17.54 28.03 0.96
N GLU A 364 -17.07 27.77 2.17
CA GLU A 364 -16.26 28.71 2.96
C GLU A 364 -14.79 28.69 2.54
N LEU A 365 -14.27 27.51 2.20
CA LEU A 365 -12.89 27.32 1.75
C LEU A 365 -12.62 27.98 0.39
N LYS A 366 -13.64 28.06 -0.48
CA LYS A 366 -13.56 28.70 -1.81
C LYS A 366 -12.38 28.22 -2.66
N ARG A 367 -12.07 26.93 -2.56
CA ARG A 367 -10.98 26.27 -3.28
C ARG A 367 -11.44 24.91 -3.79
N ASP A 368 -10.70 24.42 -4.76
CA ASP A 368 -10.95 23.12 -5.38
C ASP A 368 -10.78 21.99 -4.36
N ALA A 369 -11.53 20.91 -4.54
CA ALA A 369 -11.51 19.76 -3.67
C ALA A 369 -11.67 18.46 -4.46
N VAL A 370 -11.01 17.41 -3.96
CA VAL A 370 -11.06 16.06 -4.52
C VAL A 370 -11.61 15.13 -3.46
N TYR A 371 -12.63 14.35 -3.83
CA TYR A 371 -13.28 13.40 -2.94
C TYR A 371 -13.20 11.99 -3.50
N TYR A 372 -12.88 11.02 -2.66
CA TYR A 372 -13.10 9.61 -2.96
C TYR A 372 -13.38 8.85 -1.66
N VAL A 373 -13.77 7.59 -1.78
CA VAL A 373 -14.15 6.78 -0.62
C VAL A 373 -13.37 5.49 -0.56
N LYS A 374 -13.07 5.08 0.66
CA LYS A 374 -12.53 3.77 1.03
C LYS A 374 -13.63 2.97 1.71
N VAL A 375 -13.93 1.79 1.19
CA VAL A 375 -14.88 0.86 1.79
C VAL A 375 -14.13 -0.27 2.48
N PHE A 376 -14.44 -0.49 3.75
CA PHE A 376 -13.88 -1.56 4.57
C PHE A 376 -14.91 -2.67 4.71
N GLN A 377 -14.57 -3.84 4.19
CA GLN A 377 -15.28 -5.09 4.44
C GLN A 377 -14.76 -5.73 5.73
N GLU A 378 -15.59 -6.56 6.36
CA GLU A 378 -15.22 -7.37 7.52
C GLU A 378 -13.88 -8.08 7.33
N SER A 379 -13.12 -8.14 8.42
CA SER A 379 -11.78 -8.74 8.40
C SER A 379 -11.85 -10.23 8.07
N GLU A 380 -10.94 -10.67 7.22
CA GLU A 380 -10.74 -12.07 6.87
C GLU A 380 -9.27 -12.45 7.00
N SER A 381 -9.01 -13.75 7.00
CA SER A 381 -7.66 -14.29 7.01
C SER A 381 -6.94 -13.92 5.72
N THR A 382 -5.90 -13.09 5.79
CA THR A 382 -5.19 -12.50 4.65
C THR A 382 -3.71 -12.84 4.69
N ILE A 383 -3.15 -13.27 3.54
CA ILE A 383 -1.73 -13.54 3.37
C ILE A 383 -0.94 -12.25 3.64
N ASN A 384 0.07 -12.35 4.50
CA ASN A 384 0.92 -11.23 4.91
C ASN A 384 0.14 -10.05 5.55
N GLY A 385 -1.07 -10.29 6.06
CA GLY A 385 -1.93 -9.24 6.65
C GLY A 385 -1.29 -8.47 7.83
N LYS A 386 -0.29 -9.05 8.52
CA LYS A 386 0.48 -8.47 9.63
C LYS A 386 1.95 -8.20 9.27
N GLN A 387 2.31 -8.30 7.99
CA GLN A 387 3.64 -8.04 7.44
C GLN A 387 4.77 -8.73 8.24
N LEU A 388 5.63 -7.95 8.92
CA LEU A 388 6.75 -8.43 9.73
C LEU A 388 6.34 -9.03 11.09
N ARG A 389 5.04 -9.11 11.37
CA ARG A 389 4.44 -9.67 12.60
C ARG A 389 5.09 -9.17 13.89
N CYS A 390 5.37 -7.87 13.92
CA CYS A 390 6.14 -7.31 15.01
C CYS A 390 5.49 -7.55 16.39
N GLU A 391 6.33 -7.89 17.37
CA GLU A 391 6.05 -7.87 18.80
C GLU A 391 6.40 -6.49 19.35
N TYR A 392 5.38 -5.77 19.84
CA TYR A 392 5.52 -4.41 20.35
C TYR A 392 5.61 -4.38 21.87
N ASP A 393 6.42 -3.46 22.41
CA ASP A 393 6.43 -3.15 23.83
C ASP A 393 5.24 -2.26 24.27
N GLU A 394 5.14 -1.97 25.58
CA GLU A 394 4.08 -1.10 26.13
C GLU A 394 4.09 0.32 25.56
N ALA A 395 5.21 0.78 25.02
CA ALA A 395 5.37 2.09 24.41
C ALA A 395 5.10 2.07 22.89
N GLY A 396 4.77 0.91 22.31
CA GLY A 396 4.49 0.74 20.89
C GLY A 396 5.73 0.62 20.00
N ASN A 397 6.92 0.35 20.57
CA ASN A 397 8.13 0.12 19.78
C ASN A 397 8.26 -1.35 19.39
N CYS A 398 8.70 -1.59 18.16
CA CYS A 398 8.94 -2.94 17.66
C CYS A 398 10.20 -3.54 18.28
N GLN A 399 10.06 -4.61 19.05
CA GLN A 399 11.18 -5.27 19.74
C GLN A 399 11.70 -6.49 18.97
N LYS A 400 10.80 -7.19 18.28
CA LYS A 400 11.11 -8.43 17.57
C LYS A 400 10.14 -8.61 16.40
N VAL A 401 10.63 -9.21 15.32
CA VAL A 401 9.85 -9.53 14.12
C VAL A 401 9.82 -11.04 13.89
N ASP A 402 8.73 -11.50 13.28
CA ASP A 402 8.57 -12.88 12.79
C ASP A 402 8.29 -12.79 11.29
N ILE A 403 9.37 -12.89 10.51
CA ILE A 403 9.38 -12.59 9.07
C ILE A 403 8.73 -13.74 8.31
N CYS A 404 7.94 -13.39 7.31
CA CYS A 404 7.22 -14.30 6.43
C CYS A 404 8.10 -14.96 5.37
N LEU A 405 8.99 -15.84 5.79
CA LEU A 405 10.01 -16.43 4.94
C LEU A 405 9.46 -17.51 4.00
N GLY A 406 10.07 -17.66 2.82
CA GLY A 406 9.68 -18.62 1.78
C GLY A 406 10.82 -19.53 1.35
N ASP A 407 11.65 -20.00 2.28
CA ASP A 407 12.90 -20.68 1.96
C ASP A 407 12.97 -22.08 2.58
N ASP A 408 14.13 -22.74 2.53
CA ASP A 408 14.29 -24.12 3.02
C ASP A 408 14.35 -24.27 4.56
N ARG A 409 14.10 -23.20 5.33
CA ARG A 409 13.99 -23.28 6.78
C ARG A 409 12.75 -24.08 7.18
N GLU A 410 12.87 -24.81 8.29
CA GLU A 410 11.81 -25.68 8.78
C GLU A 410 10.51 -24.90 9.01
N GLY A 411 9.40 -25.39 8.44
CA GLY A 411 8.07 -24.81 8.61
C GLY A 411 7.75 -23.59 7.74
N THR A 412 8.74 -22.88 7.16
CA THR A 412 8.50 -21.62 6.44
C THR A 412 7.79 -21.82 5.09
N LEU A 413 8.05 -22.95 4.42
CA LEU A 413 7.35 -23.34 3.18
C LEU A 413 5.86 -23.65 3.37
N LEU A 414 5.47 -24.09 4.56
CA LEU A 414 4.08 -24.45 4.89
C LEU A 414 3.33 -23.28 5.55
N ASP A 415 4.05 -22.25 5.99
CA ASP A 415 3.45 -21.06 6.57
C ASP A 415 2.85 -20.17 5.49
N GLU A 416 1.52 -20.05 5.52
CA GLU A 416 0.72 -19.18 4.64
C GLU A 416 0.72 -17.72 5.09
N CYS A 417 1.36 -17.39 6.23
CA CYS A 417 1.46 -16.03 6.74
C CYS A 417 0.11 -15.35 6.97
N LEU A 418 -0.88 -16.14 7.36
CA LEU A 418 -2.25 -15.67 7.49
C LEU A 418 -2.44 -14.83 8.76
N SER A 419 -3.16 -13.73 8.62
CA SER A 419 -3.57 -12.88 9.73
C SER A 419 -4.82 -12.10 9.37
N MET A 420 -5.60 -11.69 10.37
CA MET A 420 -6.85 -10.97 10.12
C MET A 420 -6.55 -9.57 9.58
N SER A 421 -7.12 -9.24 8.41
CA SER A 421 -7.07 -7.90 7.83
C SER A 421 -8.37 -7.61 7.08
N PRO A 422 -8.91 -6.37 7.10
CA PRO A 422 -10.06 -6.01 6.29
C PRO A 422 -9.73 -6.10 4.79
N ALA A 423 -10.75 -6.34 3.97
CA ALA A 423 -10.63 -6.10 2.53
C ALA A 423 -11.09 -4.68 2.20
N LEU A 424 -10.42 -4.05 1.22
CA LEU A 424 -10.64 -2.66 0.87
C LEU A 424 -11.11 -2.46 -0.57
N ALA A 425 -11.89 -1.41 -0.80
CA ALA A 425 -12.17 -0.87 -2.12
C ALA A 425 -11.99 0.66 -2.13
N TRP A 426 -11.41 1.19 -3.20
CA TRP A 426 -11.16 2.62 -3.41
C TRP A 426 -11.92 3.11 -4.64
N SER A 427 -12.85 4.04 -4.48
CA SER A 427 -13.50 4.68 -5.63
C SER A 427 -12.49 5.50 -6.43
N SER A 428 -12.73 5.70 -7.74
CA SER A 428 -12.08 6.83 -8.41
C SER A 428 -12.52 8.16 -7.78
N PRO A 429 -11.73 9.23 -7.92
CA PRO A 429 -12.09 10.51 -7.32
C PRO A 429 -13.15 11.25 -8.13
N ILE A 430 -13.92 12.09 -7.44
CA ILE A 430 -14.71 13.16 -8.05
C ILE A 430 -13.94 14.46 -7.80
N PHE A 431 -13.68 15.19 -8.89
CA PHE A 431 -12.93 16.44 -8.87
C PHE A 431 -13.90 17.60 -8.93
N ILE A 432 -13.87 18.47 -7.92
CA ILE A 432 -14.74 19.64 -7.82
C ILE A 432 -13.88 20.89 -7.88
N ASP A 433 -14.01 21.62 -8.99
CA ASP A 433 -13.39 22.92 -9.18
C ASP A 433 -14.34 24.00 -8.64
N PHE A 434 -13.83 24.86 -7.75
CA PHE A 434 -14.61 25.91 -7.12
C PHE A 434 -14.91 27.03 -8.12
N LYS A 435 -16.18 27.22 -8.42
CA LYS A 435 -16.63 28.29 -9.29
C LYS A 435 -16.54 29.63 -8.57
N LYS A 436 -15.65 30.51 -9.02
CA LYS A 436 -15.59 31.89 -8.54
C LYS A 436 -16.84 32.65 -9.00
N GLU A 437 -17.48 33.37 -8.07
CA GLU A 437 -18.51 34.35 -8.45
C GLU A 437 -17.85 35.45 -9.28
N GLN A 438 -18.43 35.76 -10.45
CA GLN A 438 -17.97 36.82 -11.36
C GLN A 438 -18.37 38.20 -10.85
#